data_AF-A0A960G5A0-F1
#
_entry.id   AF-A0A960G5A0-F1
#
_cell.length_a   1.000
_cell.length_b   1.000
_cell.length_c   1.000
_cell.angle_alpha   90.00
_cell.angle_beta   90.00
_cell.angle_gamma   90.00
#
_symmetry.space_group_name_H-M   'P 1'
#
loop_
_entity.id
_entity.type
_entity.pdbx_description
1 polymer ?
#
loop_
_entity_poly.entity_id
_entity_poly.type
_entity_poly.pdbx_seq_one_letter_code
_entity_poly.pdbx_strand_id
1 'polypeptide(L)'
;MTDVLHPLVVMAGGVDNIKIAFDESSRMLLRVIIAAILFGIALDTSIEDFRRAARRPKAIAVGVAAQFLILPAITFGLTLLLGVGGSVALGMILVACCPPGNVS
;
A
#
# COMPACT_ATOMS: atom_id res chain seq x y z
N MET A 1 -7.11 -15.24 -26.71
CA MET A 1 -7.15 -14.24 -25.60
C MET A 1 -7.21 -14.89 -24.22
N THR A 2 -7.60 -16.16 -24.11
CA THR A 2 -7.61 -16.96 -22.87
C THR A 2 -6.25 -17.62 -22.52
N ASP A 3 -5.35 -17.78 -23.49
CA ASP A 3 -4.05 -18.47 -23.30
C ASP A 3 -3.00 -17.68 -22.49
N VAL A 4 -3.13 -16.35 -22.42
CA VAL A 4 -2.22 -15.48 -21.64
C VAL A 4 -2.75 -15.24 -20.21
N LEU A 5 -4.05 -15.38 -19.99
CA LEU A 5 -4.67 -15.24 -18.66
C LEU A 5 -4.38 -16.46 -17.77
N HIS A 6 -4.39 -17.65 -18.35
CA HIS A 6 -4.15 -18.91 -17.64
C HIS A 6 -2.79 -18.97 -16.90
N PRO A 7 -1.65 -18.53 -17.47
CA PRO A 7 -0.39 -18.48 -16.73
C PRO A 7 -0.38 -17.43 -15.62
N LEU A 8 -1.06 -16.28 -15.75
CA LEU A 8 -1.16 -15.28 -14.67
C LEU A 8 -1.96 -15.80 -13.47
N VAL A 9 -3.04 -16.54 -13.71
CA VAL A 9 -3.84 -17.19 -12.65
C VAL A 9 -3.04 -18.30 -11.96
N VAL A 10 -2.28 -19.11 -12.72
CA VAL A 10 -1.45 -20.22 -12.20
C VAL A 10 -0.25 -19.71 -11.38
N MET A 11 0.38 -18.59 -11.76
CA MET A 11 1.48 -17.99 -10.98
C MET A 11 1.02 -17.41 -9.64
N ALA A 12 -0.23 -16.94 -9.54
CA ALA A 12 -0.77 -16.37 -8.31
C ALA A 12 -1.20 -17.43 -7.28
N GLY A 13 -1.73 -18.57 -7.72
CA GLY A 13 -2.14 -19.68 -6.83
C GLY A 13 -0.98 -20.35 -6.10
N GLY A 14 0.24 -20.27 -6.64
CA GLY A 14 1.45 -20.78 -5.98
C GLY A 14 1.84 -19.98 -4.73
N VAL A 15 1.53 -18.68 -4.67
CA VAL A 15 1.93 -17.79 -3.57
C VAL A 15 1.07 -18.00 -2.33
N ASP A 16 -0.20 -18.37 -2.50
CA ASP A 16 -1.15 -18.58 -1.40
C ASP A 16 -0.73 -19.75 -0.47
N ASN A 17 0.07 -20.69 -0.97
CA ASN A 17 0.58 -21.83 -0.19
C ASN A 17 1.88 -21.53 0.58
N ILE A 18 2.51 -20.38 0.32
CA ILE A 18 3.80 -20.03 0.92
C ILE A 18 3.56 -19.47 2.32
N LYS A 19 3.87 -20.27 3.34
CA LYS A 19 3.85 -19.84 4.74
C LYS A 19 5.21 -19.26 5.12
N ILE A 20 5.31 -17.94 5.17
CA ILE A 20 6.52 -17.27 5.67
C ILE A 20 6.51 -17.30 7.20
N ALA A 21 7.44 -18.05 7.79
CA ALA A 21 7.65 -18.08 9.24
C ALA A 21 8.56 -16.92 9.65
N PHE A 22 8.00 -15.84 10.19
CA PHE A 22 8.78 -14.76 10.76
C PHE A 22 9.20 -15.09 12.19
N ASP A 23 10.50 -15.26 12.38
CA ASP A 23 11.10 -15.41 13.70
C ASP A 23 10.79 -14.18 14.59
N GLU A 24 10.82 -14.37 15.90
CA GLU A 24 10.59 -13.29 16.87
C GLU A 24 11.61 -12.15 16.69
N SER A 25 12.86 -12.50 16.38
CA SER A 25 13.94 -11.55 16.12
C SER A 25 13.65 -10.66 14.90
N SER A 26 13.15 -11.24 13.80
CA SER A 26 12.82 -10.51 12.57
C SER A 26 11.63 -9.56 12.76
N ARG A 27 10.64 -9.95 13.58
CA ARG A 27 9.49 -9.10 13.90
C ARG A 27 9.89 -7.87 14.70
N MET A 28 10.80 -8.04 15.66
CA MET A 28 11.35 -6.91 16.42
C MET A 28 12.13 -5.97 15.50
N LEU A 29 13.01 -6.50 14.65
CA LEU A 29 13.79 -5.71 13.71
C LEU A 29 12.90 -4.90 12.76
N LEU A 30 11.86 -5.52 12.18
CA LEU A 30 10.94 -4.83 11.26
C LEU A 30 10.22 -3.65 11.94
N ARG A 31 9.77 -3.83 13.18
CA ARG A 31 9.15 -2.74 13.97
C ARG A 31 10.11 -1.58 14.21
N VAL A 32 11.36 -1.88 14.56
CA VAL A 32 12.40 -0.87 14.79
C VAL A 32 12.70 -0.11 13.50
N ILE A 33 12.80 -0.80 12.36
CA ILE A 33 13.06 -0.16 11.06
C ILE A 33 11.90 0.75 10.66
N ILE A 34 10.64 0.28 10.75
CA ILE A 34 9.47 1.11 10.43
C ILE A 34 9.41 2.33 11.37
N ALA A 35 9.69 2.15 12.66
CA ALA A 35 9.74 3.25 13.61
C ALA A 35 10.84 4.27 13.25
N ALA A 36 12.04 3.81 12.88
CA ALA A 36 13.13 4.69 12.48
C ALA A 36 12.80 5.48 11.20
N ILE A 37 12.18 4.84 10.19
CA ILE A 37 11.77 5.49 8.94
C ILE A 37 10.71 6.55 9.21
N LEU A 38 9.65 6.20 9.96
CA LEU A 38 8.58 7.14 10.29
C LEU A 38 9.08 8.30 11.17
N PHE A 39 10.04 8.03 12.06
CA PHE A 39 10.70 9.06 12.86
C PHE A 39 11.54 10.00 12.00
N GLY A 40 12.29 9.47 11.02
CA GLY A 40 13.03 10.29 10.04
C GLY A 40 12.11 11.23 9.26
N ILE A 41 10.96 10.73 8.78
CA ILE A 41 9.95 11.55 8.10
C ILE A 41 9.39 12.64 9.03
N ALA A 42 9.18 12.34 10.32
CA ALA A 42 8.69 13.30 11.28
C ALA A 42 9.71 14.42 11.59
N LEU A 43 11.01 14.12 11.60
CA LEU A 43 12.07 15.13 11.79
C LEU A 43 12.23 16.05 10.58
N ASP A 44 11.96 15.56 9.37
CA ASP A 44 12.05 16.32 8.12
C ASP A 44 10.84 17.28 7.93
N THR A 45 9.69 16.96 8.52
CA THR A 45 8.47 17.75 8.37
C THR A 45 8.54 19.05 9.19
N SER A 46 8.38 20.22 8.54
CA SER A 46 8.38 21.52 9.20
C SER A 46 6.98 21.97 9.63
N ILE A 47 6.92 22.85 10.64
CA ILE A 47 5.67 23.51 11.10
C ILE A 47 5.03 24.31 9.96
N GLU A 48 5.83 24.84 9.03
CA GLU A 48 5.34 25.58 7.87
C GLU A 48 4.56 24.70 6.90
N ASP A 49 4.93 23.42 6.75
CA ASP A 49 4.21 22.45 5.92
C ASP A 49 2.82 22.17 6.47
N PHE A 50 2.71 22.01 7.80
CA PHE A 50 1.41 21.89 8.48
C PHE A 50 0.56 23.16 8.30
N ARG A 51 1.17 24.34 8.38
CA ARG A 51 0.46 25.61 8.17
C ARG A 51 -0.03 25.74 6.73
N ARG A 52 0.76 25.32 5.75
CA ARG A 52 0.40 25.33 4.32
C ARG A 52 -0.72 24.32 4.04
N ALA A 53 -0.63 23.13 4.64
CA ALA A 53 -1.66 22.11 4.60
C ALA A 53 -3.00 22.63 5.16
N ALA A 54 -2.97 23.23 6.35
CA ALA A 54 -4.15 23.80 7.01
C ALA A 54 -4.84 24.93 6.21
N ARG A 55 -4.10 25.65 5.35
CA ARG A 55 -4.66 26.69 4.46
C ARG A 55 -5.45 26.14 3.27
N ARG A 56 -5.29 24.85 2.92
CA ARG A 56 -5.97 24.22 1.77
C ARG A 56 -6.70 22.92 2.16
N PRO A 57 -7.65 22.96 3.11
CA PRO A 57 -8.29 21.76 3.64
C PRO A 57 -9.11 20.99 2.60
N LYS A 58 -9.73 21.71 1.64
CA LYS A 58 -10.50 21.07 0.55
C LYS A 58 -9.62 20.19 -0.34
N ALA A 59 -8.41 20.66 -0.66
CA ALA A 59 -7.48 19.90 -1.49
C ALA A 59 -6.99 18.63 -0.76
N ILE A 60 -6.70 18.74 0.54
CA ILE A 60 -6.33 17.60 1.38
C ILE A 60 -7.47 16.60 1.47
N ALA A 61 -8.70 17.05 1.75
CA ALA A 61 -9.85 16.16 1.85
C ALA A 61 -10.09 15.37 0.55
N VAL A 62 -9.98 16.03 -0.60
CA VAL A 62 -10.09 15.35 -1.90
C VAL A 62 -8.93 14.38 -2.11
N GLY A 63 -7.69 14.75 -1.76
CA GLY A 63 -6.53 13.86 -1.84
C GLY A 63 -6.68 12.62 -0.97
N VAL A 64 -7.13 12.78 0.28
CA VAL A 64 -7.40 11.68 1.21
C VAL A 64 -8.54 10.79 0.69
N ALA A 65 -9.63 11.38 0.20
CA ALA A 65 -10.72 10.60 -0.40
C ALA A 65 -10.24 9.84 -1.65
N ALA A 66 -9.42 10.45 -2.50
CA ALA A 66 -8.86 9.78 -3.65
C ALA A 66 -7.93 8.62 -3.25
N GLN A 67 -7.07 8.83 -2.25
CA GLN A 67 -6.10 7.84 -1.80
C GLN A 67 -6.73 6.64 -1.09
N PHE A 68 -7.73 6.87 -0.23
CA PHE A 68 -8.30 5.80 0.60
C PHE A 68 -9.61 5.22 0.05
N LEU A 69 -10.28 5.90 -0.89
CA LEU A 69 -11.49 5.40 -1.54
C LEU A 69 -11.26 5.04 -3.00
N ILE A 70 -10.78 6.00 -3.80
CA ILE A 70 -10.72 5.84 -5.27
C ILE A 70 -9.65 4.82 -5.66
N LEU A 71 -8.42 5.00 -5.17
CA LEU A 71 -7.30 4.12 -5.54
C LEU A 71 -7.51 2.67 -5.08
N PRO A 72 -7.96 2.37 -3.85
CA PRO A 72 -8.25 1.00 -3.43
C PRO A 72 -9.42 0.39 -4.20
N ALA A 73 -10.46 1.18 -4.53
CA ALA A 73 -11.58 0.70 -5.34
C ALA A 73 -11.15 0.34 -6.78
N ILE A 74 -10.28 1.16 -7.38
CA ILE A 74 -9.70 0.85 -8.70
C ILE A 74 -8.84 -0.42 -8.62
N THR A 75 -7.96 -0.51 -7.63
CA THR A 75 -7.12 -1.71 -7.42
C THR A 75 -7.97 -2.97 -7.22
N PHE A 76 -9.07 -2.87 -6.48
CA PHE A 76 -10.03 -3.97 -6.33
C PHE A 76 -10.73 -4.34 -7.65
N GLY A 77 -11.16 -3.35 -8.44
CA GLY A 77 -11.72 -3.61 -9.77
C GLY A 77 -10.72 -4.31 -10.70
N LEU A 78 -9.45 -3.89 -10.65
CA LEU A 78 -8.37 -4.50 -11.41
C LEU A 78 -8.10 -5.94 -10.95
N THR A 79 -8.06 -6.23 -9.65
CA THR A 79 -7.82 -7.61 -9.18
C THR A 79 -8.91 -8.58 -9.63
N LEU A 80 -10.16 -8.13 -9.68
CA LEU A 80 -11.27 -8.90 -10.22
C LEU A 80 -11.15 -9.13 -11.73
N LEU A 81 -10.78 -8.09 -12.50
CA LEU A 81 -10.65 -8.19 -13.95
C LEU A 81 -9.46 -9.08 -14.37
N LEU A 82 -8.35 -9.01 -13.63
CA LEU A 82 -7.13 -9.77 -13.91
C LEU A 82 -7.11 -11.18 -13.29
N GLY A 83 -8.07 -11.51 -12.43
CA GLY A 83 -8.17 -12.85 -11.80
C GLY A 83 -7.00 -13.17 -10.86
N VAL A 84 -6.54 -12.18 -10.09
CA VAL A 84 -5.36 -12.33 -9.21
C VAL A 84 -5.70 -13.15 -7.96
N GLY A 85 -4.75 -14.00 -7.53
CA GLY A 85 -4.88 -14.80 -6.30
C GLY A 85 -5.16 -13.97 -5.05
N GLY A 86 -5.89 -14.54 -4.11
CA GLY A 86 -6.47 -13.80 -2.98
C GLY A 86 -5.44 -13.10 -2.09
N SER A 87 -4.31 -13.75 -1.78
CA SER A 87 -3.25 -13.14 -0.96
C SER A 87 -2.61 -11.92 -1.65
N VAL A 88 -2.33 -12.03 -2.95
CA VAL A 88 -1.71 -10.98 -3.75
C VAL A 88 -2.69 -9.82 -3.97
N ALA A 89 -3.96 -10.13 -4.23
CA ALA A 89 -5.01 -9.12 -4.36
C ALA A 89 -5.15 -8.28 -3.07
N LEU A 90 -5.17 -8.93 -1.91
CA LEU A 90 -5.18 -8.24 -0.62
C LEU A 90 -3.90 -7.41 -0.42
N GLY A 91 -2.72 -7.95 -0.77
CA GLY A 91 -1.46 -7.22 -0.70
C GLY A 91 -1.47 -5.93 -1.53
N MET A 92 -1.98 -5.96 -2.76
CA MET A 92 -2.07 -4.78 -3.61
C MET A 92 -3.05 -3.73 -3.06
N ILE A 93 -4.18 -4.16 -2.51
CA ILE A 93 -5.15 -3.25 -1.87
C ILE A 93 -4.53 -2.60 -0.62
N LEU A 94 -3.80 -3.37 0.20
CA LEU A 94 -3.10 -2.82 1.37
C LEU A 94 -2.07 -1.76 0.98
N VAL A 95 -1.31 -1.99 -0.10
CA VAL A 95 -0.35 -0.99 -0.63
C VAL A 95 -1.08 0.25 -1.14
N ALA A 96 -2.21 0.09 -1.84
CA ALA A 96 -3.02 1.21 -2.31
C ALA A 96 -3.58 2.06 -1.16
N CYS A 97 -3.88 1.44 -0.02
CA CYS A 97 -4.33 2.14 1.18
C CYS A 97 -3.21 2.86 1.95
N CYS A 98 -1.93 2.63 1.64
CA CYS A 98 -0.85 3.33 2.31
C CYS A 98 -0.83 4.81 1.92
N PRO A 99 -0.59 5.74 2.86
CA PRO A 99 -0.44 7.16 2.51
C PRO A 99 0.76 7.38 1.60
N PRO A 100 0.69 8.32 0.63
CA PRO A 100 1.81 8.61 -0.26
C PRO A 100 2.95 9.24 0.55
N GLY A 101 4.16 8.71 0.40
CA GLY A 101 5.38 9.27 0.99
C GLY A 101 5.85 10.53 0.27
N ASN A 102 6.64 11.37 0.94
CA ASN A 102 7.12 12.66 0.43
C ASN A 102 8.30 12.53 -0.56
N VAL A 103 8.26 11.58 -1.49
CA VAL A 103 9.36 11.35 -2.45
C VAL A 103 9.16 12.18 -3.72
N SER A 104 9.55 13.46 -3.65
CA SER A 104 9.78 14.30 -4.84
C SER A 104 10.91 15.29 -4.63
#